data_AF-A0A2N6VC61-F1
#
_entry.id   AF-A0A2N6VC61-F1
#
_cell.length_a   1.000
_cell.length_b   1.000
_cell.length_c   1.000
_cell.angle_alpha   90.00
_cell.angle_beta   90.00
_cell.angle_gamma   90.00
#
_symmetry.space_group_name_H-M   'P 1'
#
loop_
_entity.id
_entity.type
_entity.pdbx_description
1 polymer ?
#
loop_
_entity_poly.entity_id
_entity_poly.type
_entity_poly.pdbx_seq_one_letter_code
_entity_poly.pdbx_strand_id
1 'polypeptide(L)'
;QEEVRYILDHSGAKALIIDAEFLPTIADIADELETVTTIGVITDPHAERPANSPAGSPAGTSPLEVGTPFEDLLAASEATTEPAALDWTVDDENRHICLNY
;
A
#
# COMPACT_ATOMS: atom_id res chain seq x y z
N GLN A 1 -8.61 -5.59 -13.86
CA GLN A 1 -8.33 -5.91 -12.45
C GLN A 1 -7.43 -7.14 -12.33
N GLU A 2 -7.59 -8.18 -13.16
CA GLU A 2 -6.74 -9.39 -13.12
C GLU A 2 -5.23 -9.13 -13.30
N GLU A 3 -4.84 -8.16 -14.14
CA GLU A 3 -3.43 -7.75 -14.29
C GLU A 3 -2.86 -7.11 -13.02
N VAL A 4 -3.65 -6.31 -12.29
CA VAL A 4 -3.24 -5.67 -11.04
C VAL A 4 -3.02 -6.72 -9.95
N ARG A 5 -3.96 -7.66 -9.81
CA ARG A 5 -3.81 -8.82 -8.91
C ARG A 5 -2.56 -9.61 -9.23
N TYR A 6 -2.37 -9.97 -10.51
CA TYR A 6 -1.20 -10.72 -10.96
C TYR A 6 0.12 -10.01 -10.63
N ILE A 7 0.23 -8.72 -10.91
CA ILE A 7 1.44 -7.94 -10.60
C ILE A 7 1.70 -7.91 -9.10
N LEU A 8 0.67 -7.65 -8.29
CA LEU A 8 0.81 -7.55 -6.84
C LEU A 8 1.30 -8.89 -6.25
N ASP A 9 0.70 -10.01 -6.62
CA ASP A 9 1.13 -11.32 -6.13
C ASP A 9 2.49 -11.75 -6.68
N HIS A 10 2.78 -11.48 -7.95
CA HIS A 10 4.07 -11.81 -8.54
C HIS A 10 5.21 -10.94 -7.98
N SER A 11 4.91 -9.72 -7.56
CA SER A 11 5.88 -8.83 -6.92
C SER A 11 6.24 -9.28 -5.49
N GLY A 12 5.43 -10.14 -4.87
CA GLY A 12 5.62 -10.56 -3.48
C GLY A 12 5.43 -9.43 -2.46
N ALA A 13 4.76 -8.34 -2.86
CA ALA A 13 4.54 -7.18 -2.02
C ALA A 13 3.78 -7.54 -0.73
N LYS A 14 4.24 -7.04 0.41
CA LYS A 14 3.59 -7.21 1.72
C LYS A 14 2.71 -6.02 2.10
N ALA A 15 3.09 -4.84 1.63
CA ALA A 15 2.36 -3.60 1.83
C ALA A 15 2.08 -2.94 0.48
N LEU A 16 0.84 -2.50 0.29
CA LEU A 16 0.38 -1.75 -0.87
C LEU A 16 -0.09 -0.37 -0.40
N ILE A 17 0.59 0.70 -0.84
CA ILE A 17 0.21 2.08 -0.53
C ILE A 17 -0.44 2.69 -1.75
N ILE A 18 -1.68 3.16 -1.61
CA ILE A 18 -2.50 3.68 -2.71
C ILE A 18 -3.12 5.01 -2.34
N ASP A 19 -3.46 5.80 -3.36
CA ASP A 19 -4.38 6.91 -3.19
C ASP A 19 -5.81 6.38 -2.93
N ALA A 20 -6.57 7.10 -2.11
CA ALA A 20 -7.97 6.81 -1.81
C ALA A 20 -8.85 6.69 -3.07
N GLU A 21 -8.50 7.37 -4.17
CA GLU A 21 -9.20 7.24 -5.46
C GLU A 21 -9.14 5.82 -6.04
N PHE A 22 -8.08 5.06 -5.75
CA PHE A 22 -7.92 3.69 -6.23
C PHE A 22 -8.53 2.64 -5.31
N LEU A 23 -9.02 3.03 -4.13
CA LEU A 23 -9.62 2.12 -3.15
C LEU A 23 -10.75 1.26 -3.75
N PRO A 24 -11.69 1.77 -4.58
CA PRO A 24 -12.73 0.92 -5.18
C PRO A 24 -12.16 -0.14 -6.11
N THR A 25 -11.06 0.16 -6.81
CA THR A 25 -10.41 -0.79 -7.72
C THR A 25 -9.71 -1.92 -6.95
N ILE A 26 -9.18 -1.61 -5.77
CA ILE A 26 -8.48 -2.57 -4.91
C ILE A 26 -9.47 -3.38 -4.06
N ALA A 27 -10.57 -2.77 -3.61
CA ALA A 27 -11.59 -3.45 -2.81
C ALA A 27 -12.14 -4.71 -3.53
N ASP A 28 -12.33 -4.64 -4.85
CA ASP A 28 -12.82 -5.78 -5.65
C ASP A 28 -11.86 -6.98 -5.69
N ILE A 29 -10.56 -6.76 -5.50
CA ILE A 29 -9.52 -7.80 -5.61
C ILE A 29 -8.82 -8.10 -4.29
N ALA A 30 -9.14 -7.40 -3.21
CA ALA A 30 -8.39 -7.47 -1.96
C ALA A 30 -8.44 -8.85 -1.31
N ASP A 31 -9.58 -9.52 -1.39
CA ASP A 31 -9.76 -10.89 -0.88
C ASP A 31 -9.00 -11.94 -1.72
N GLU A 32 -8.55 -11.57 -2.93
CA GLU A 32 -7.83 -12.44 -3.85
C GLU A 32 -6.30 -12.23 -3.80
N LEU A 33 -5.80 -11.24 -3.04
CA LEU A 33 -4.38 -10.98 -2.89
C LEU A 33 -3.76 -11.98 -1.90
N GLU A 34 -2.82 -12.79 -2.36
CA GLU A 34 -2.16 -13.80 -1.53
C GLU A 34 -1.04 -13.21 -0.69
N THR A 35 -0.36 -12.20 -1.22
CA THR A 35 0.91 -11.71 -0.66
C THR A 35 0.76 -10.44 0.17
N VAL A 36 -0.16 -9.55 -0.23
CA VAL A 36 -0.38 -8.24 0.38
C VAL A 36 -1.16 -8.40 1.67
N THR A 37 -0.51 -8.14 2.81
CA THR A 37 -1.11 -8.22 4.14
C THR A 37 -1.52 -6.87 4.71
N THR A 38 -1.11 -5.78 4.07
CA THR A 38 -1.33 -4.42 4.54
C THR A 38 -1.63 -3.50 3.37
N ILE A 39 -2.75 -2.79 3.44
CA ILE A 39 -3.14 -1.79 2.44
C ILE A 39 -3.18 -0.44 3.15
N GLY A 40 -2.26 0.45 2.78
CA GLY A 40 -2.21 1.82 3.26
C GLY A 40 -2.89 2.77 2.29
N VAL A 41 -3.74 3.66 2.81
CA VAL A 41 -4.53 4.58 2.01
C VAL A 41 -4.09 6.01 2.30
N ILE A 42 -3.64 6.70 1.26
CA ILE A 42 -3.32 8.12 1.30
C ILE A 42 -4.56 8.90 0.87
N THR A 43 -5.04 9.78 1.73
CA THR A 43 -6.10 10.73 1.38
C THR A 43 -5.46 12.05 0.99
N ASP A 44 -5.58 12.44 -0.27
CA ASP A 44 -5.19 13.79 -0.69
C ASP A 44 -6.29 14.80 -0.30
N PRO A 45 -6.01 15.77 0.59
CA PRO A 45 -6.97 16.82 0.95
C PRO A 45 -7.32 17.76 -0.21
N HIS A 46 -6.56 17.72 -1.31
CA HIS A 46 -6.77 18.50 -2.53
C HIS A 46 -7.34 17.70 -3.70
N ALA A 47 -7.57 16.38 -3.54
CA ALA A 47 -8.19 15.57 -4.58
C ALA A 47 -9.57 16.11 -4.95
N GLU A 48 -9.84 16.16 -6.26
CA GLU A 48 -11.16 16.52 -6.75
C GLU A 48 -12.18 15.47 -6.28
N ARG A 49 -13.27 15.92 -5.65
CA ARG A 49 -14.32 15.00 -5.21
C ARG A 49 -14.84 14.22 -6.43
N PRO A 50 -14.84 12.87 -6.41
CA PRO A 50 -15.49 12.09 -7.45
C PRO A 50 -16.94 12.56 -7.61
N ALA A 51 -17.40 12.77 -8.84
CA ALA A 51 -18.75 13.28 -9.11
C ALA A 51 -19.87 12.43 -8.48
N ASN A 52 -19.54 11.21 -8.06
CA ASN A 52 -20.45 10.18 -7.57
C ASN A 52 -20.42 10.05 -6.02
N SER A 53 -19.60 10.85 -5.31
CA SER A 53 -19.47 10.73 -3.86
C SER A 53 -20.70 11.29 -3.13
N PRO A 54 -21.18 10.63 -2.05
CA PRO A 54 -22.29 11.14 -1.25
C PRO A 54 -22.00 12.54 -0.71
N ALA A 55 -22.99 13.43 -0.75
CA ALA A 55 -22.86 14.77 -0.18
C ALA A 55 -22.53 14.68 1.31
N GLY A 56 -21.37 15.24 1.70
CA GLY A 56 -20.90 15.23 3.09
C GLY A 56 -19.89 14.12 3.43
N SER A 57 -19.56 13.22 2.48
CA SER A 57 -18.35 12.41 2.63
C SER A 57 -17.12 13.31 2.39
N PRO A 58 -16.14 13.35 3.31
CA PRO A 58 -14.90 14.06 3.03
C PRO A 58 -14.23 13.43 1.81
N ALA A 59 -13.53 14.24 1.02
CA ALA A 59 -12.72 13.71 -0.08
C ALA A 59 -11.76 12.65 0.51
N GLY A 60 -11.79 11.44 -0.04
CA GLY A 60 -10.92 10.33 0.38
C GLY A 60 -11.35 9.53 1.62
N THR A 61 -12.48 9.80 2.28
CA THR A 61 -12.97 8.94 3.37
C THR A 61 -14.10 8.03 2.88
N SER A 62 -13.71 6.94 2.23
CA SER A 62 -14.56 5.75 2.20
C SER A 62 -14.50 5.09 3.59
N PRO A 63 -15.60 4.57 4.15
CA PRO A 63 -15.51 3.72 5.33
C PRO A 63 -14.57 2.56 4.98
N LEU A 64 -13.43 2.51 5.65
CA LEU A 64 -12.38 1.55 5.37
C LEU A 64 -12.87 0.14 5.79
N GLU A 65 -13.41 -0.63 4.84
CA GLU A 65 -13.55 -2.08 5.04
C GLU A 65 -12.21 -2.81 4.80
N VAL A 66 -11.28 -2.20 4.04
CA VAL A 66 -10.13 -2.93 3.45
C VAL A 66 -8.77 -2.21 3.59
N GLY A 67 -8.71 -1.00 4.16
CA GLY A 67 -7.46 -0.21 4.22
C GLY A 67 -7.19 0.44 5.58
N THR A 68 -5.93 0.75 5.86
CA THR A 68 -5.51 1.56 7.02
C THR A 68 -5.07 2.93 6.53
N PRO A 69 -5.43 4.06 7.17
CA PRO A 69 -4.90 5.36 6.80
C PRO A 69 -3.38 5.36 6.87
N PHE A 70 -2.72 6.02 5.93
CA PHE A 70 -1.26 6.04 5.88
C PHE A 70 -0.64 6.66 7.15
N GLU A 71 -1.29 7.69 7.71
CA GLU A 71 -0.88 8.30 8.98
C GLU A 71 -0.87 7.31 10.15
N ASP A 72 -1.81 6.37 10.20
CA ASP A 72 -1.88 5.38 11.27
C ASP A 72 -0.77 4.33 11.11
N LEU A 73 -0.45 3.93 9.87
CA LEU A 73 0.70 3.08 9.59
C LEU A 73 2.01 3.76 9.99
N LEU A 74 2.15 5.06 9.70
CA LEU A 74 3.32 5.83 10.06
C LEU A 74 3.47 5.95 11.58
N ALA A 75 2.40 6.31 12.30
CA ALA A 75 2.41 6.38 13.75
C ALA A 75 2.74 5.03 14.41
N ALA A 76 2.23 3.92 13.88
CA ALA A 76 2.56 2.58 14.36
C ALA A 76 4.05 2.24 14.18
N SER A 77 4.68 2.73 13.11
CA SER A 77 6.11 2.54 12.86
C SER A 77 6.98 3.31 13.85
N GLU A 78 6.60 4.55 14.21
CA GLU A 78 7.31 5.37 15.18
C GLU A 78 7.18 4.85 16.62
N ALA A 79 6.05 4.20 16.93
CA ALA A 79 5.83 3.57 18.23
C ALA A 79 6.58 2.23 18.39
N THR A 80 7.08 1.68 17.28
CA THR A 80 7.87 0.44 17.29
C THR A 80 9.33 0.78 17.58
N THR A 81 9.93 0.09 18.56
CA THR A 81 11.37 0.21 18.79
C THR A 81 12.10 -0.23 17.53
N GLU A 82 12.97 0.63 16.99
CA GLU A 82 13.81 0.28 15.84
C GLU A 82 14.41 -1.12 16.07
N PRO A 83 14.22 -2.07 15.14
CA PRO A 83 14.86 -3.36 15.27
C PRO A 83 16.36 -3.12 15.39
N ALA A 84 17.04 -3.94 16.20
CA ALA A 84 18.50 -3.91 16.25
C ALA A 84 19.02 -3.93 14.82
N ALA A 85 19.94 -3.01 14.51
CA ALA A 85 20.51 -2.88 13.18
C ALA A 85 20.85 -4.27 12.65
N LEU A 86 20.30 -4.62 11.48
CA LEU A 86 20.56 -5.92 10.87
C LEU A 86 22.07 -6.01 10.67
N ASP A 87 22.70 -7.03 11.27
CA ASP A 87 24.13 -7.30 11.14
C ASP A 87 24.41 -7.97 9.79
N TRP A 88 24.01 -7.30 8.71
CA TRP A 88 24.21 -7.75 7.34
C TRP A 88 25.38 -6.98 6.74
N THR A 89 26.31 -7.72 6.14
CA THR A 89 27.49 -7.15 5.48
C THR A 89 27.41 -7.50 4.00
N VAL A 90 27.61 -6.51 3.13
CA VAL A 90 27.73 -6.78 1.69
C VAL A 90 29.19 -7.09 1.38
N ASP A 91 29.46 -8.28 0.86
CA ASP A 91 30.83 -8.68 0.48
C ASP A 91 31.41 -7.78 -0.62
N ASP A 92 30.58 -7.28 -1.55
CA ASP A 92 30.96 -6.34 -2.61
C ASP A 92 29.76 -5.52 -3.09
N GLU A 93 29.69 -4.24 -2.68
CA GLU A 93 28.61 -3.30 -3.05
C GLU A 93 28.63 -2.94 -4.55
N ASN A 94 29.77 -3.11 -5.24
CA ASN A 94 29.93 -2.77 -6.66
C ASN A 94 29.72 -3.95 -7.60
N ARG A 95 29.37 -5.13 -7.06
CA ARG A 95 29.15 -6.30 -7.90
C ARG A 95 27.85 -6.14 -8.69
N HIS A 96 27.95 -6.25 -10.02
CA HIS A 96 26.79 -6.27 -10.89
C HIS A 96 25.83 -7.39 -10.48
N ILE A 97 24.60 -7.00 -10.15
CA ILE A 97 23.47 -7.90 -9.97
C ILE A 97 22.62 -7.81 -11.24
N CYS A 98 22.56 -8.89 -12.01
CA CYS A 98 21.63 -9.00 -13.14
C CYS A 98 20.34 -9.63 -12.62
N LEU A 99 19.25 -8.88 -12.65
CA LEU A 99 17.90 -9.42 -12.48
C LEU A 99 17.48 -10.01 -13.83
N ASN A 100 17.34 -11.34 -13.90
CA ASN A 100 16.68 -11.97 -15.03
C ASN A 100 15.17 -11.89 -14.79
N TYR A 101 14.46 -11.26 -15.73
CA TYR A 101 13.00 -11.15 -15.77
C TYR A 101 12.43 -12.25 -16.67
#